data_AF-A0A1I7TIA4-F1
#
_entry.id   AF-A0A1I7TIA4-F1
#
_cell.length_a   1.000
_cell.length_b   1.000
_cell.length_c   1.000
_cell.angle_alpha   90.00
_cell.angle_beta   90.00
_cell.angle_gamma   90.00
#
_symmetry.space_group_name_H-M   'P 1'
#
loop_
_entity.id
_entity.type
_entity.pdbx_description
1 polymer ?
#
loop_
_entity_poly.entity_id
_entity_poly.type
_entity_poly.pdbx_seq_one_letter_code
_entity_poly.pdbx_strand_id
1 'polypeptide(L)'
;MEDGCSTLVRSLEKKYLDDDDEIVQGIIFTGFTGCSPCKMASQRALELLVLNNMNIGTIGDSEKLAMLASHVSEADLGWNQISQWSDVACILKNLPHLRVLNIGHNPLNPVIDHELPVSTLHTIILNGTHLPFKTLQSFLSVLPKVTELHMSDNQFNDDDDCDKSISTSVRTIHLNRCGFLKWSSVMNVVKRFPNVCSVFVCENPLKDVTHCKQFDQLPFLEFPESSKNVH
;
A
#
# COMPACT_ATOMS: atom_id res chain seq x y z
N MET A 1 18.93 25.36 4.97
CA MET A 1 19.67 24.08 4.99
C MET A 1 18.67 23.07 4.48
N GLU A 2 18.96 22.44 3.34
CA GLU A 2 18.11 21.34 2.85
C GLU A 2 18.24 20.21 3.86
N ASP A 3 17.22 20.02 4.69
CA ASP A 3 17.12 18.83 5.54
C ASP A 3 16.98 17.65 4.58
N GLY A 4 18.11 16.98 4.31
CA GLY A 4 18.14 15.77 3.50
C GLY A 4 17.18 14.71 4.06
N CYS A 5 16.61 13.89 3.18
CA CYS A 5 15.70 12.83 3.58
C CYS A 5 16.36 11.89 4.61
N SER A 6 15.56 11.41 5.58
CA SER A 6 16.00 10.38 6.53
C SER A 6 16.12 9.02 5.84
N THR A 7 16.84 8.08 6.46
CA THR A 7 16.84 6.69 6.03
C THR A 7 15.83 5.88 6.82
N LEU A 8 15.33 4.79 6.23
CA LEU A 8 14.41 3.88 6.91
C LEU A 8 15.05 3.32 8.18
N VAL A 9 16.29 2.84 8.06
CA VAL A 9 17.04 2.26 9.18
C VAL A 9 17.20 3.27 10.31
N ARG A 10 17.64 4.50 10.02
CA ARG A 10 17.79 5.53 11.05
C ARG A 10 16.46 5.83 11.76
N SER A 11 15.37 5.86 11.01
CA SER A 11 14.03 6.13 11.55
C SER A 11 13.52 4.97 12.40
N LEU A 12 13.85 3.72 12.01
CA LEU A 12 13.59 2.52 12.79
C LEU A 12 14.37 2.56 14.11
N GLU A 13 15.67 2.81 14.07
CA GLU A 13 16.50 2.89 15.27
C GLU A 13 15.99 3.96 16.22
N LYS A 14 15.75 5.17 15.71
CA LYS A 14 15.23 6.27 16.51
C LYS A 14 13.88 5.96 17.17
N LYS A 15 13.01 5.21 16.50
CA LYS A 15 11.66 4.91 17.01
C LYS A 15 11.61 3.70 17.93
N TYR A 16 12.48 2.72 17.71
CA TYR A 16 12.38 1.41 18.36
C TYR A 16 13.63 0.99 19.14
N LEU A 17 14.74 1.73 19.08
CA LEU A 17 15.99 1.40 19.79
C LEU A 17 16.55 2.54 20.64
N ASP A 18 16.12 3.79 20.43
CA ASP A 18 16.47 4.89 21.35
C ASP A 18 15.62 4.76 22.63
N ASP A 19 16.24 4.28 23.70
CA ASP A 19 15.67 4.11 25.05
C ASP A 19 15.53 5.45 25.83
N ASP A 20 15.33 6.58 25.15
CA ASP A 20 15.02 7.85 25.82
C ASP A 20 13.55 7.84 26.31
N ASP A 21 13.36 7.13 27.43
CA ASP A 21 12.14 6.95 28.21
C ASP A 21 11.58 8.26 28.81
N GLU A 22 11.25 9.27 28.00
CA GLU A 22 10.44 10.42 28.43
C GLU A 22 9.07 10.53 27.74
N ILE A 23 8.80 9.75 26.68
CA ILE A 23 7.53 9.88 25.93
C ILE A 23 6.81 8.54 25.75
N VAL A 24 6.50 7.84 26.85
CA VAL A 24 5.43 6.82 26.82
C VAL A 24 4.55 6.92 28.07
N GLN A 25 3.99 8.10 28.33
CA GLN A 25 2.80 8.22 29.19
C GLN A 25 1.48 8.34 28.41
N GLY A 26 1.50 8.21 27.08
CA GLY A 26 0.31 8.44 26.25
C GLY A 26 -0.44 7.19 25.80
N ILE A 27 0.26 6.17 25.28
CA ILE A 27 -0.38 4.98 24.68
C ILE A 27 0.58 3.80 24.86
N ILE A 28 0.37 3.01 25.91
CA ILE A 28 1.06 1.74 26.08
C ILE A 28 0.45 0.76 25.07
N PHE A 29 1.07 0.64 23.89
CA PHE A 29 0.92 -0.55 23.05
C PHE A 29 1.71 -1.69 23.70
N THR A 30 1.26 -2.18 24.84
CA THR A 30 1.57 -3.55 25.25
C THR A 30 0.72 -4.45 24.36
N GLY A 31 1.34 -5.02 23.32
CA GLY A 31 0.75 -6.16 22.65
C GLY A 31 0.53 -7.31 23.63
N PHE A 32 -0.16 -8.36 23.19
CA PHE A 32 -0.55 -9.55 23.98
C PHE A 32 0.61 -10.25 24.73
N THR A 33 1.87 -9.92 24.40
CA THR A 33 3.11 -10.44 25.02
C THR A 33 3.63 -9.60 26.20
N GLY A 34 3.06 -8.42 26.49
CA GLY A 34 3.50 -7.54 27.58
C GLY A 34 4.86 -6.86 27.37
N CYS A 35 5.44 -6.94 26.17
CA CYS A 35 6.68 -6.24 25.81
C CYS A 35 6.38 -4.94 25.04
N SER A 36 7.15 -3.88 25.30
CA SER A 36 7.10 -2.64 24.50
C SER A 36 7.66 -2.87 23.09
N PRO A 37 7.31 -2.04 22.09
CA PRO A 37 7.91 -2.11 20.76
C PRO A 37 9.44 -2.05 20.78
N CYS A 38 10.03 -1.25 21.69
CA CYS A 38 11.49 -1.17 21.83
C CYS A 38 12.09 -2.48 22.34
N LYS A 39 11.42 -3.12 23.31
CA LYS A 39 11.80 -4.44 23.80
C LYS A 39 11.64 -5.52 22.73
N MET A 40 10.62 -5.44 21.87
CA MET A 40 10.46 -6.37 20.74
C MET A 40 11.54 -6.16 19.68
N ALA A 41 11.89 -4.92 19.34
CA ALA A 41 12.96 -4.63 18.38
C ALA A 41 14.33 -5.11 18.87
N SER A 42 14.67 -4.86 20.13
CA SER A 42 15.91 -5.37 20.74
C SER A 42 15.93 -6.91 20.83
N GLN A 43 14.77 -7.54 20.99
CA GLN A 43 14.59 -9.01 20.92
C GLN A 43 14.44 -9.56 19.50
N ARG A 44 14.49 -8.70 18.46
CA ARG A 44 14.29 -9.06 17.05
C ARG A 44 12.94 -9.75 16.78
N ALA A 45 11.91 -9.36 17.51
CA ALA A 45 10.55 -9.92 17.42
C ALA A 45 9.53 -8.88 16.94
N LEU A 46 9.98 -7.83 16.24
CA LEU A 46 9.09 -6.80 15.72
C LEU A 46 8.28 -7.35 14.54
N GLU A 47 6.95 -7.45 14.70
CA GLU A 47 6.03 -7.91 13.65
C GLU A 47 5.42 -6.75 12.84
N LEU A 48 5.28 -5.57 13.47
CA LEU A 48 4.68 -4.38 12.88
C LEU A 48 5.68 -3.23 12.87
N LEU A 49 5.94 -2.69 11.67
CA LEU A 49 6.79 -1.52 11.47
C LEU A 49 5.95 -0.32 11.03
N VAL A 50 5.70 0.62 11.94
CA VAL A 50 5.01 1.88 11.62
C VAL A 50 6.04 3.01 11.49
N LEU A 51 6.32 3.48 10.28
CA LEU A 51 7.26 4.56 9.97
C LEU A 51 6.69 5.52 8.89
N ASN A 52 5.37 5.72 8.89
CA ASN A 52 4.71 6.65 8.00
C ASN A 52 5.03 8.12 8.37
N ASN A 53 5.05 9.02 7.38
CA ASN A 53 5.28 10.45 7.57
C ASN A 53 6.59 10.78 8.32
N MET A 54 7.69 10.12 7.95
CA MET A 54 9.01 10.28 8.60
C MET A 54 10.08 10.89 7.69
N ASN A 55 9.68 11.44 6.53
CA ASN A 55 10.58 12.00 5.53
C ASN A 55 11.66 11.00 5.08
N ILE A 56 11.31 9.71 4.98
CA ILE A 56 12.22 8.63 4.57
C ILE A 56 12.38 8.68 3.05
N GLY A 57 13.60 8.87 2.56
CA GLY A 57 13.89 8.90 1.12
C GLY A 57 14.60 7.66 0.59
N THR A 58 15.34 6.96 1.44
CA THR A 58 16.13 5.77 1.09
C THR A 58 16.12 4.75 2.22
N ILE A 59 16.50 3.50 1.95
CA ILE A 59 16.54 2.47 2.99
C ILE A 59 17.68 2.69 3.99
N GLY A 60 18.87 3.08 3.51
CA GLY A 60 20.10 3.09 4.31
C GLY A 60 20.76 1.72 4.36
N ASP A 61 21.20 1.27 5.54
CA ASP A 61 21.91 0.01 5.75
C ASP A 61 20.97 -1.21 5.65
N SER A 62 20.98 -1.88 4.49
CA SER A 62 20.11 -3.02 4.22
C SER A 62 20.41 -4.25 5.07
N GLU A 63 21.67 -4.48 5.46
CA GLU A 63 22.04 -5.58 6.35
C GLU A 63 21.44 -5.35 7.75
N LYS A 64 21.48 -4.11 8.21
CA LYS A 64 20.87 -3.72 9.48
C LYS A 64 19.35 -3.82 9.45
N LEU A 65 18.72 -3.44 8.33
CA LEU A 65 17.29 -3.66 8.13
C LEU A 65 16.93 -5.15 8.26
N ALA A 66 17.67 -6.02 7.57
CA ALA A 66 17.44 -7.46 7.63
C ALA A 66 17.57 -8.02 9.06
N MET A 67 18.53 -7.52 9.85
CA MET A 67 18.72 -7.95 11.23
C MET A 67 17.61 -7.49 12.18
N LEU A 68 17.09 -6.27 11.99
CA LEU A 68 16.13 -5.65 12.91
C LEU A 68 14.68 -5.98 12.57
N ALA A 69 14.39 -6.25 11.30
CA ALA A 69 13.03 -6.37 10.78
C ALA A 69 12.75 -7.70 10.08
N SER A 70 13.58 -8.74 10.27
CA SER A 70 13.38 -10.05 9.62
C SER A 70 12.01 -10.67 9.88
N HIS A 71 11.42 -10.42 11.06
CA HIS A 71 10.12 -10.95 11.48
C HIS A 71 8.93 -10.04 11.18
N VAL A 72 9.16 -8.88 10.55
CA VAL A 72 8.08 -7.94 10.23
C VAL A 72 7.14 -8.56 9.20
N SER A 73 5.87 -8.62 9.58
CA SER A 73 4.75 -9.07 8.75
C SER A 73 3.96 -7.88 8.17
N GLU A 74 4.02 -6.71 8.80
CA GLU A 74 3.32 -5.51 8.36
C GLU A 74 4.23 -4.29 8.41
N ALA A 75 4.33 -3.55 7.29
CA ALA A 75 5.11 -2.32 7.23
C ALA A 75 4.28 -1.17 6.68
N ASP A 76 4.11 -0.13 7.50
CA ASP A 76 3.52 1.15 7.11
C ASP A 76 4.60 2.20 6.86
N LEU A 77 4.87 2.45 5.57
CA LEU A 77 5.84 3.42 5.06
C LEU A 77 5.15 4.52 4.24
N GLY A 78 3.85 4.72 4.44
CA GLY A 78 3.10 5.73 3.71
C GLY A 78 3.57 7.17 4.01
N TRP A 79 3.28 8.11 3.11
CA TRP A 79 3.62 9.53 3.29
C TRP A 79 5.12 9.80 3.51
N ASN A 80 5.98 9.10 2.77
CA ASN A 80 7.43 9.30 2.80
C ASN A 80 7.92 9.85 1.44
N GLN A 81 9.24 9.89 1.23
CA GLN A 81 9.90 10.40 0.02
C GLN A 81 10.55 9.27 -0.80
N ILE A 82 10.08 8.03 -0.67
CA ILE A 82 10.60 6.88 -1.40
C ILE A 82 10.25 7.06 -2.88
N SER A 83 11.27 7.25 -3.72
CA SER A 83 11.08 7.45 -5.16
C SER A 83 11.67 6.33 -6.02
N GLN A 84 12.70 5.65 -5.52
CA GLN A 84 13.46 4.68 -6.30
C GLN A 84 12.92 3.26 -6.10
N TRP A 85 12.82 2.50 -7.20
CA TRP A 85 12.41 1.09 -7.14
C TRP A 85 13.47 0.17 -6.53
N SER A 86 14.73 0.60 -6.50
CA SER A 86 15.80 -0.07 -5.75
C SER A 86 15.51 -0.12 -4.24
N ASP A 87 14.96 0.95 -3.67
CA ASP A 87 14.55 0.99 -2.26
C ASP A 87 13.37 0.03 -1.99
N VAL A 88 12.38 0.01 -2.89
CA VAL A 88 11.26 -0.95 -2.83
C VAL A 88 11.77 -2.40 -2.93
N ALA A 89 12.68 -2.68 -3.86
CA ALA A 89 13.32 -3.99 -4.00
C ALA A 89 14.05 -4.40 -2.72
N CYS A 90 14.75 -3.45 -2.08
CA CYS A 90 15.47 -3.67 -0.83
C CYS A 90 14.50 -4.01 0.33
N ILE A 91 13.34 -3.34 0.41
CA ILE A 91 12.29 -3.69 1.38
C ILE A 91 11.80 -5.12 1.16
N LEU A 92 11.40 -5.45 -0.07
CA LEU A 92 10.86 -6.77 -0.41
C LEU A 92 11.87 -7.90 -0.19
N LYS A 93 13.17 -7.62 -0.37
CA LYS A 93 14.26 -8.58 -0.16
C LYS A 93 14.56 -8.82 1.31
N ASN A 94 14.54 -7.78 2.14
CA ASN A 94 14.99 -7.86 3.53
C ASN A 94 13.86 -8.10 4.54
N LEU A 95 12.59 -8.04 4.10
CA LEU A 95 11.41 -8.37 4.91
C LEU A 95 10.72 -9.64 4.35
N PRO A 96 11.30 -10.85 4.53
CA PRO A 96 10.83 -12.06 3.88
C PRO A 96 9.45 -12.54 4.36
N HIS A 97 9.01 -12.12 5.55
CA HIS A 97 7.73 -12.49 6.14
C HIS A 97 6.63 -11.44 5.90
N LEU A 98 6.91 -10.41 5.10
CA LEU A 98 5.99 -9.31 4.87
C LEU A 98 4.69 -9.78 4.17
N ARG A 99 3.57 -9.43 4.80
CA ARG A 99 2.20 -9.74 4.38
C ARG A 99 1.44 -8.49 3.94
N VAL A 100 1.66 -7.38 4.65
CA VAL A 100 1.06 -6.08 4.36
C VAL A 100 2.16 -5.05 4.16
N LEU A 101 2.09 -4.33 3.05
CA LEU A 101 2.99 -3.20 2.78
C LEU A 101 2.17 -1.97 2.39
N ASN A 102 2.36 -0.88 3.11
CA ASN A 102 1.87 0.44 2.72
C ASN A 102 3.03 1.31 2.27
N ILE A 103 3.01 1.72 1.00
CA ILE A 103 3.91 2.72 0.42
C ILE A 103 3.13 3.86 -0.24
N GLY A 104 1.85 4.03 0.13
CA GLY A 104 1.00 5.09 -0.38
C GLY A 104 1.58 6.48 -0.13
N HIS A 105 1.23 7.45 -0.98
CA HIS A 105 1.68 8.84 -0.91
C HIS A 105 3.21 9.01 -0.89
N ASN A 106 3.94 8.07 -1.50
CA ASN A 106 5.34 8.24 -1.84
C ASN A 106 5.49 8.67 -3.32
N PRO A 107 6.48 9.50 -3.67
CA PRO A 107 6.73 9.96 -5.04
C PRO A 107 7.44 8.87 -5.88
N LEU A 108 6.85 7.67 -5.95
CA LEU A 108 7.42 6.53 -6.67
C LEU A 108 7.62 6.89 -8.16
N ASN A 109 8.78 6.51 -8.71
CA ASN A 109 9.06 6.70 -10.11
C ASN A 109 7.98 5.99 -10.97
N PRO A 110 7.36 6.68 -11.95
CA PRO A 110 6.34 6.06 -12.79
C PRO A 110 6.89 4.93 -13.67
N VAL A 111 8.20 4.70 -13.74
CA VAL A 111 8.81 3.58 -14.47
C VAL A 111 9.63 2.73 -13.51
N ILE A 112 9.41 1.42 -13.54
CA ILE A 112 10.27 0.45 -12.85
C ILE A 112 11.57 0.29 -13.63
N ASP A 113 12.67 0.73 -13.04
CA ASP A 113 14.02 0.71 -13.57
C ASP A 113 14.95 -0.28 -12.83
N HIS A 114 14.39 -1.06 -11.91
CA HIS A 114 15.11 -2.03 -11.08
C HIS A 114 14.41 -3.38 -11.07
N GLU A 115 15.18 -4.47 -11.00
CA GLU A 115 14.62 -5.82 -10.83
C GLU A 115 14.00 -5.97 -9.44
N LEU A 116 12.74 -6.39 -9.37
CA LEU A 116 12.02 -6.57 -8.13
C LEU A 116 11.97 -8.06 -7.76
N PRO A 117 12.29 -8.44 -6.51
CA PRO A 117 12.16 -9.82 -6.09
C PRO A 117 10.69 -10.23 -5.99
N VAL A 118 10.41 -11.51 -6.26
CA VAL A 118 9.08 -12.07 -6.02
C VAL A 118 8.79 -12.07 -4.52
N SER A 119 7.64 -11.54 -4.13
CA SER A 119 7.23 -11.44 -2.73
C SER A 119 5.96 -12.24 -2.44
N THR A 120 5.77 -12.59 -1.16
CA THR A 120 4.58 -13.29 -0.67
C THR A 120 3.55 -12.36 -0.03
N LEU A 121 3.62 -11.06 -0.32
CA LEU A 121 2.64 -10.05 0.08
C LEU A 121 1.21 -10.48 -0.25
N HIS A 122 0.29 -10.13 0.64
CA HIS A 122 -1.15 -10.37 0.49
C HIS A 122 -1.93 -9.06 0.32
N THR A 123 -1.49 -8.00 0.99
CA THR A 123 -2.08 -6.67 0.91
C THR A 123 -1.02 -5.65 0.53
N ILE A 124 -1.30 -4.85 -0.49
CA ILE A 124 -0.45 -3.73 -0.91
C ILE A 124 -1.29 -2.45 -0.95
N ILE A 125 -0.78 -1.40 -0.33
CA ILE A 125 -1.42 -0.09 -0.29
C ILE A 125 -0.59 0.91 -1.10
N LEU A 126 -1.18 1.38 -2.20
CA LEU A 126 -0.60 2.27 -3.22
C LEU A 126 -1.44 3.55 -3.38
N ASN A 127 -2.12 3.95 -2.31
CA ASN A 127 -2.97 5.14 -2.32
C ASN A 127 -2.15 6.39 -2.69
N GLY A 128 -2.71 7.29 -3.50
CA GLY A 128 -2.07 8.56 -3.87
C GLY A 128 -0.65 8.46 -4.44
N THR A 129 -0.31 7.34 -5.10
CA THR A 129 0.99 7.15 -5.79
C THR A 129 0.94 7.56 -7.27
N HIS A 130 -0.25 7.66 -7.85
CA HIS A 130 -0.50 8.02 -9.25
C HIS A 130 0.30 7.18 -10.26
N LEU A 131 0.58 5.91 -9.93
CA LEU A 131 1.32 5.01 -10.81
C LEU A 131 0.52 4.68 -12.09
N PRO A 132 1.15 4.73 -13.28
CA PRO A 132 0.51 4.28 -14.52
C PRO A 132 0.13 2.80 -14.48
N PHE A 133 -0.90 2.39 -15.24
CA PHE A 133 -1.34 0.98 -15.29
C PHE A 133 -0.23 0.02 -15.74
N LYS A 134 0.64 0.45 -16.68
CA LYS A 134 1.80 -0.34 -17.10
C LYS A 134 2.72 -0.67 -15.93
N THR A 135 2.91 0.28 -15.02
CA THR A 135 3.79 0.15 -13.86
C THR A 135 3.14 -0.70 -12.78
N LEU A 136 1.84 -0.53 -12.56
CA LEU A 136 1.04 -1.43 -11.71
C LEU A 136 1.08 -2.87 -12.22
N GLN A 137 0.99 -3.09 -13.54
CA GLN A 137 1.10 -4.41 -14.16
C GLN A 137 2.48 -5.04 -13.90
N SER A 138 3.56 -4.31 -14.15
CA SER A 138 4.92 -4.79 -13.87
C SER A 138 5.13 -5.06 -12.39
N PHE A 139 4.65 -4.19 -11.49
CA PHE A 139 4.81 -4.38 -10.06
C PHE A 139 4.02 -5.57 -9.53
N LEU A 140 2.73 -5.68 -9.88
CA LEU A 140 1.88 -6.77 -9.41
C LEU A 140 2.28 -8.13 -10.01
N SER A 141 3.02 -8.15 -11.12
CA SER A 141 3.58 -9.39 -11.68
C SER A 141 4.56 -10.11 -10.74
N VAL A 142 5.26 -9.36 -9.88
CA VAL A 142 6.16 -9.93 -8.85
C VAL A 142 5.46 -10.15 -7.51
N LEU A 143 4.16 -9.85 -7.42
CA LEU A 143 3.33 -9.99 -6.22
C LEU A 143 2.18 -10.99 -6.43
N PRO A 144 2.46 -12.27 -6.78
CA PRO A 144 1.44 -13.22 -7.23
C PRO A 144 0.44 -13.66 -6.16
N LYS A 145 0.67 -13.32 -4.90
CA LYS A 145 -0.20 -13.66 -3.75
C LYS A 145 -1.05 -12.50 -3.26
N VAL A 146 -0.92 -11.31 -3.86
CA VAL A 146 -1.70 -10.14 -3.44
C VAL A 146 -3.17 -10.37 -3.78
N THR A 147 -4.00 -10.38 -2.75
CA THR A 147 -5.46 -10.52 -2.84
C THR A 147 -6.18 -9.21 -2.58
N GLU A 148 -5.56 -8.28 -1.85
CA GLU A 148 -6.14 -6.99 -1.51
C GLU A 148 -5.24 -5.84 -1.97
N LEU A 149 -5.81 -4.92 -2.74
CA LEU A 149 -5.11 -3.82 -3.38
C LEU A 149 -5.82 -2.51 -3.06
N HIS A 150 -5.10 -1.59 -2.42
CA HIS A 150 -5.61 -0.25 -2.15
C HIS A 150 -4.99 0.74 -3.14
N MET A 151 -5.83 1.42 -3.90
CA MET A 151 -5.45 2.44 -4.87
C MET A 151 -6.33 3.69 -4.73
N SER A 152 -6.80 3.97 -3.51
CA SER A 152 -7.58 5.16 -3.19
C SER A 152 -6.75 6.42 -3.39
N ASP A 153 -7.40 7.57 -3.56
CA ASP A 153 -6.74 8.87 -3.73
C ASP A 153 -5.83 8.96 -4.98
N ASN A 154 -5.88 7.97 -5.89
CA ASN A 154 -5.21 8.00 -7.19
C ASN A 154 -6.09 8.65 -8.26
N GLN A 155 -5.45 9.20 -9.28
CA GLN A 155 -6.11 9.74 -10.47
C GLN A 155 -5.90 8.78 -11.64
N PHE A 156 -6.98 8.23 -12.17
CA PHE A 156 -6.93 7.31 -13.29
C PHE A 156 -7.34 8.03 -14.58
N ASN A 157 -6.63 7.75 -15.67
CA ASN A 157 -6.96 8.28 -16.97
C ASN A 157 -7.93 7.33 -17.69
N ASP A 158 -9.09 7.86 -18.11
CA ASP A 158 -10.08 7.11 -18.89
C ASP A 158 -9.60 6.78 -20.31
N ASP A 159 -8.65 7.56 -20.83
CA ASP A 159 -8.10 7.40 -22.18
C ASP A 159 -6.97 6.35 -22.26
N ASP A 160 -6.68 5.62 -21.17
CA ASP A 160 -5.69 4.53 -21.21
C ASP A 160 -6.27 3.29 -21.93
N ASP A 161 -5.84 3.10 -23.18
CA ASP A 161 -6.21 2.01 -24.09
C ASP A 161 -5.62 0.63 -23.73
N CYS A 162 -4.87 0.50 -22.62
CA CYS A 162 -4.28 -0.78 -22.23
C CYS A 162 -5.33 -1.74 -21.64
N ASP A 163 -5.95 -2.57 -22.48
CA ASP A 163 -6.92 -3.61 -22.07
C ASP A 163 -6.29 -4.86 -21.43
N LYS A 164 -4.99 -4.83 -21.10
CA LYS A 164 -4.32 -5.99 -20.51
C LYS A 164 -4.71 -6.16 -19.04
N SER A 165 -4.93 -7.41 -18.65
CA SER A 165 -5.05 -7.80 -17.25
C SER A 165 -3.79 -7.38 -16.48
N ILE A 166 -3.98 -6.69 -15.36
CA ILE A 166 -2.94 -6.24 -14.45
C ILE A 166 -2.58 -7.35 -13.46
N SER A 167 -3.58 -8.01 -12.87
CA SER A 167 -3.38 -9.10 -11.92
C SER A 167 -4.58 -10.04 -11.88
N THR A 168 -4.31 -11.33 -11.76
CA THR A 168 -5.33 -12.38 -11.58
C THR A 168 -5.49 -12.83 -10.13
N SER A 169 -4.61 -12.42 -9.22
CA SER A 169 -4.66 -12.80 -7.80
C SER A 169 -5.56 -11.88 -6.98
N VAL A 170 -5.69 -10.61 -7.38
CA VAL A 170 -6.46 -9.59 -6.65
C VAL A 170 -7.94 -9.97 -6.61
N ARG A 171 -8.53 -9.88 -5.42
CA ARG A 171 -9.93 -10.18 -5.07
C ARG A 171 -10.64 -8.94 -4.54
N THR A 172 -9.94 -8.03 -3.87
CA THR A 172 -10.51 -6.84 -3.26
C THR A 172 -9.76 -5.60 -3.72
N ILE A 173 -10.48 -4.58 -4.19
CA ILE A 173 -9.90 -3.32 -4.64
C ILE A 173 -10.57 -2.14 -3.93
N HIS A 174 -9.75 -1.22 -3.42
CA HIS A 174 -10.20 0.07 -2.89
C HIS A 174 -9.84 1.20 -3.84
N LEU A 175 -10.87 1.91 -4.32
CA LEU A 175 -10.84 3.02 -5.29
C LEU A 175 -11.54 4.26 -4.72
N ASN A 176 -11.36 4.50 -3.42
CA ASN A 176 -12.02 5.61 -2.74
C ASN A 176 -11.37 6.95 -3.12
N ARG A 177 -12.15 8.03 -3.19
CA ARG A 177 -11.64 9.38 -3.50
C ARG A 177 -10.77 9.48 -4.76
N CYS A 178 -11.05 8.68 -5.78
CA CYS A 178 -10.31 8.68 -7.04
C CYS A 178 -10.83 9.72 -8.06
N GLY A 179 -11.82 10.54 -7.67
CA GLY A 179 -12.39 11.58 -8.52
C GLY A 179 -13.26 11.04 -9.66
N PHE A 180 -13.73 9.79 -9.59
CA PHE A 180 -14.57 9.22 -10.63
C PHE A 180 -15.91 9.95 -10.74
N LEU A 181 -16.21 10.46 -11.95
CA LEU A 181 -17.48 11.12 -12.27
C LEU A 181 -18.50 10.15 -12.87
N LYS A 182 -18.04 9.07 -13.51
CA LYS A 182 -18.86 8.10 -14.24
C LYS A 182 -18.53 6.68 -13.77
N TRP A 183 -19.54 5.83 -13.71
CA TRP A 183 -19.36 4.40 -13.42
C TRP A 183 -18.46 3.70 -14.45
N SER A 184 -18.54 4.07 -15.73
CA SER A 184 -17.69 3.53 -16.80
C SER A 184 -16.18 3.69 -16.52
N SER A 185 -15.79 4.77 -15.86
CA SER A 185 -14.41 5.05 -15.48
C SER A 185 -13.92 4.08 -14.40
N VAL A 186 -14.77 3.81 -13.40
CA VAL A 186 -14.52 2.76 -12.38
C VAL A 186 -14.36 1.41 -13.08
N MET A 187 -15.30 1.07 -13.97
CA MET A 187 -15.27 -0.18 -14.74
C MET A 187 -14.00 -0.33 -15.57
N ASN A 188 -13.48 0.77 -16.13
CA ASN A 188 -12.24 0.76 -16.88
C ASN A 188 -11.09 0.25 -16.01
N VAL A 189 -11.01 0.65 -14.74
CA VAL A 189 -10.01 0.12 -13.81
C VAL A 189 -10.30 -1.35 -13.46
N VAL A 190 -11.53 -1.65 -13.05
CA VAL A 190 -11.87 -2.95 -12.47
C VAL A 190 -11.77 -4.10 -13.49
N LYS A 191 -12.09 -3.88 -14.78
CA LYS A 191 -11.97 -4.92 -15.82
C LYS A 191 -10.55 -5.48 -15.98
N ARG A 192 -9.52 -4.76 -15.51
CA ARG A 192 -8.11 -5.18 -15.53
C ARG A 192 -7.76 -6.18 -14.43
N PHE A 193 -8.72 -6.50 -13.55
CA PHE A 193 -8.59 -7.45 -12.45
C PHE A 193 -9.68 -8.52 -12.56
N PRO A 194 -9.51 -9.52 -13.44
CA PRO A 194 -10.59 -10.43 -13.85
C PRO A 194 -11.20 -11.29 -12.73
N ASN A 195 -10.50 -11.45 -11.61
CA ASN A 195 -10.98 -12.25 -10.47
C ASN A 195 -11.35 -11.40 -9.25
N VAL A 196 -11.53 -10.08 -9.41
CA VAL A 196 -12.01 -9.22 -8.33
C VAL A 196 -13.41 -9.66 -7.90
N CYS A 197 -13.70 -9.62 -6.60
CA CYS A 197 -14.99 -9.96 -5.99
C CYS A 197 -15.62 -8.79 -5.25
N SER A 198 -14.79 -7.91 -4.67
CA SER A 198 -15.22 -6.76 -3.88
C SER A 198 -14.53 -5.49 -4.37
N VAL A 199 -15.31 -4.43 -4.56
CA VAL A 199 -14.80 -3.12 -5.00
C VAL A 199 -15.41 -2.03 -4.11
N PHE A 200 -14.54 -1.23 -3.49
CA PHE A 200 -14.93 -0.07 -2.69
C PHE A 200 -14.65 1.21 -3.47
N VAL A 201 -15.65 2.09 -3.58
CA VAL A 201 -15.62 3.32 -4.40
C VAL A 201 -16.16 4.53 -3.64
N CYS A 202 -16.03 4.52 -2.32
CA CYS A 202 -16.54 5.56 -1.44
C CYS A 202 -15.95 6.93 -1.80
N GLU A 203 -16.72 8.00 -1.53
CA GLU A 203 -16.27 9.39 -1.68
C GLU A 203 -15.80 9.76 -3.10
N ASN A 204 -16.36 9.12 -4.13
CA ASN A 204 -16.22 9.56 -5.52
C ASN A 204 -17.41 10.43 -5.94
N PRO A 205 -17.22 11.52 -6.70
CA PRO A 205 -18.28 12.39 -7.19
C PRO A 205 -19.07 11.77 -8.37
N LEU A 206 -19.51 10.52 -8.23
CA LEU A 206 -20.24 9.78 -9.25
C LEU A 206 -21.57 10.46 -9.54
N LYS A 207 -21.78 10.82 -10.81
CA LYS A 207 -23.03 11.44 -11.28
C LYS A 207 -23.99 10.43 -11.89
N ASP A 208 -23.50 9.23 -12.17
CA ASP A 208 -24.24 8.17 -12.82
C ASP A 208 -23.76 6.81 -12.30
N VAL A 209 -24.72 5.93 -12.02
CA VAL A 209 -24.50 4.54 -11.63
C VAL A 209 -25.28 3.68 -12.61
N THR A 210 -24.58 3.19 -13.63
CA THR A 210 -25.17 2.30 -14.64
C THR A 210 -24.91 0.85 -14.30
N HIS A 211 -25.92 0.02 -14.52
CA HIS A 211 -25.77 -1.42 -14.38
C HIS A 211 -24.79 -1.94 -15.45
N CYS A 212 -23.67 -2.52 -15.03
CA CYS A 212 -22.73 -3.19 -15.93
C CYS A 212 -22.92 -4.70 -15.88
N LYS A 213 -23.40 -5.32 -16.97
CA LYS A 213 -23.67 -6.77 -17.07
C LYS A 213 -22.44 -7.65 -16.81
N GLN A 214 -21.23 -7.11 -16.92
CA GLN A 214 -19.99 -7.83 -16.59
C GLN A 214 -19.91 -8.23 -15.11
N PHE A 215 -20.69 -7.60 -14.23
CA PHE A 215 -20.69 -7.86 -12.78
C PHE A 215 -21.93 -8.57 -12.25
N ASP A 216 -22.79 -9.11 -13.12
CA ASP A 216 -23.82 -10.07 -12.71
C ASP A 216 -23.21 -11.31 -12.02
N GLN A 217 -21.89 -11.48 -12.11
CA GLN A 217 -21.12 -12.57 -11.51
C GLN A 217 -20.35 -12.17 -10.24
N LEU A 218 -20.37 -10.89 -9.81
CA LEU A 218 -19.69 -10.46 -8.57
C LEU A 218 -20.63 -10.59 -7.37
N PRO A 219 -20.26 -11.35 -6.32
CA PRO A 219 -21.20 -11.72 -5.28
C PRO A 219 -21.58 -10.57 -4.32
N PHE A 220 -20.82 -9.47 -4.23
CA PHE A 220 -21.06 -8.39 -3.25
C PHE A 220 -20.61 -7.00 -3.75
N LEU A 221 -21.46 -6.32 -4.53
CA LEU A 221 -21.38 -4.87 -4.72
C LEU A 221 -22.25 -4.20 -3.63
N GLU A 222 -21.65 -3.80 -2.52
CA GLU A 222 -22.33 -2.94 -1.54
C GLU A 222 -22.30 -1.49 -2.01
N PHE A 223 -23.44 -1.01 -2.51
CA PHE A 223 -23.66 0.41 -2.71
C PHE A 223 -23.92 1.07 -1.34
N PRO A 224 -23.23 2.14 -0.95
CA PRO A 224 -23.68 2.95 0.16
C PRO A 224 -25.02 3.60 -0.24
N GLU A 225 -26.11 3.15 0.38
CA GLU A 225 -27.42 3.78 0.23
C GLU A 225 -27.32 5.23 0.69
N SER A 226 -27.23 6.14 -0.26
CA SER A 226 -27.56 7.55 -0.03
C SER A 226 -28.46 8.04 -1.15
N SER A 227 -29.62 8.55 -0.75
CA SER A 227 -30.61 9.28 -1.56
C SER A 227 -31.73 8.47 -2.23
N LYS A 228 -32.41 7.59 -1.48
CA LYS A 228 -33.87 7.46 -1.64
C LYS A 228 -34.53 8.24 -0.53
N ASN A 229 -34.89 9.48 -0.80
CA ASN A 229 -36.02 10.23 -0.22
C ASN A 229 -35.89 11.71 -0.58
N VAL A 230 -36.44 12.08 -1.74
CA VAL A 230 -37.13 13.37 -1.89
C VAL A 230 -38.43 13.06 -2.60
N HIS A 231 -39.52 13.29 -1.87
CA HIS A 231 -40.90 13.23 -2.35
C HIS A 231 -41.15 14.25 -3.46
#